data_AF-A0AAU6EY62-F1
#
_entry.id   AF-A0AAU6EY62-F1
#
_cell.length_a   1.000
_cell.length_b   1.000
_cell.length_c   1.000
_cell.angle_alpha   90.00
_cell.angle_beta   90.00
_cell.angle_gamma   90.00
#
_symmetry.space_group_name_H-M   'P 1'
#
loop_
_entity.id
_entity.type
_entity.pdbx_description
1 polymer ?
#
loop_
_entity_poly.entity_id
_entity_poly.type
_entity_poly.pdbx_seq_one_letter_code
_entity_poly.pdbx_strand_id
1 'polypeptide(L)'
;MLGFGIGSIFPQLKEPGNYESWADEVERTLNLIPSIRKLEVKGGRSSFRWFDVEDADGRNDLIHHPIPVHGNVAFTINIPARAQDRLNPWWKASVDSEVEEFVVFLELDTAYPYALVVFYSDNMIKPSSAVVIVREFLKEELEKLGDRSTLELTTLGPSPFHAEFYIKEGDQGDFVTPGLNALVRHGRGYSECEFFFDKKVFESAAHVLDEVRKKIGPEFANFYGLTAERTVKQVSVDVLTLQVEEGVAAYRRKGAINWVRRVITSRANLRNISLELLKIQMGVTNSQRSNGKVIDNLRAERGLLLFEGKLVGMAELDYTDQLDNLGSMLKVLESQHTQTVQRITSFAVSLLGVVVGAFLTAALRK
;
A
#
# COMPACT_ATOMS: atom_id res chain seq x y z
N MET A 1 -12.40 -29.42 -7.77
CA MET A 1 -12.60 -28.35 -6.76
C MET A 1 -12.28 -27.00 -7.40
N LEU A 2 -12.92 -25.90 -6.99
CA LEU A 2 -12.55 -24.55 -7.45
C LEU A 2 -11.67 -23.90 -6.37
N GLY A 3 -10.45 -23.53 -6.74
CA GLY A 3 -9.53 -22.76 -5.90
C GLY A 3 -9.37 -21.36 -6.45
N PHE A 4 -9.23 -20.36 -5.58
CA PHE A 4 -8.92 -19.01 -6.00
C PHE A 4 -8.01 -18.29 -5.01
N GLY A 5 -7.11 -17.46 -5.53
CA GLY A 5 -6.23 -16.62 -4.73
C GLY A 5 -6.58 -15.15 -4.93
N ILE A 6 -6.33 -14.36 -3.89
CA ILE A 6 -6.49 -12.91 -3.92
C ILE A 6 -5.11 -12.26 -3.92
N GLY A 7 -4.92 -11.22 -4.71
CA GLY A 7 -3.70 -10.43 -4.76
C GLY A 7 -3.96 -8.96 -5.07
N SER A 8 -2.91 -8.15 -5.02
CA SER A 8 -2.89 -6.83 -5.66
C SER A 8 -2.08 -6.95 -6.94
N ILE A 9 -2.78 -6.85 -8.08
CA ILE A 9 -2.21 -6.83 -9.43
C ILE A 9 -2.96 -5.74 -10.19
N PHE A 10 -2.27 -4.69 -10.59
CA PHE A 10 -2.87 -3.58 -11.33
C PHE A 10 -2.02 -3.21 -12.55
N PRO A 11 -2.58 -3.22 -13.77
CA PRO A 11 -1.91 -2.71 -14.95
C PRO A 11 -1.93 -1.17 -14.90
N GLN A 12 -0.81 -0.59 -14.53
CA GLN A 12 -0.59 0.85 -14.48
C GLN A 12 -0.06 1.35 -15.83
N LEU A 13 -0.51 2.50 -16.30
CA LEU A 13 0.08 3.15 -17.48
C LEU A 13 1.51 3.60 -17.16
N LYS A 14 2.44 3.48 -18.11
CA LYS A 14 3.79 4.07 -17.94
C LYS A 14 3.77 5.60 -18.02
N GLU A 15 2.79 6.16 -18.73
CA GLU A 15 2.62 7.59 -18.93
C GLU A 15 1.35 8.09 -18.23
N PRO A 16 1.46 8.79 -17.07
CA PRO A 16 0.30 9.24 -16.30
C PRO A 16 -0.65 10.19 -17.03
N GLY A 17 -0.16 10.92 -18.04
CA GLY A 17 -0.93 11.96 -18.74
C GLY A 17 -2.13 11.45 -19.53
N ASN A 18 -2.19 10.13 -19.81
CA ASN A 18 -3.21 9.50 -20.65
C ASN A 18 -4.15 8.58 -19.85
N TYR A 19 -4.38 8.85 -18.57
CA TYR A 19 -5.21 7.97 -17.72
C TYR A 19 -6.64 7.74 -18.25
N GLU A 20 -7.21 8.68 -19.00
CA GLU A 20 -8.53 8.51 -19.64
C GLU A 20 -8.56 7.36 -20.65
N SER A 21 -7.42 7.02 -21.26
CA SER A 21 -7.30 5.89 -22.19
C SER A 21 -6.92 4.58 -21.48
N TRP A 22 -6.94 4.52 -20.14
CA TRP A 22 -6.50 3.36 -19.37
C TRP A 22 -7.14 2.05 -19.85
N ALA A 23 -8.48 2.01 -19.97
CA ALA A 23 -9.19 0.80 -20.35
C ALA A 23 -8.79 0.31 -21.75
N ASP A 24 -8.65 1.23 -22.71
CA ASP A 24 -8.32 0.91 -24.09
C ASP A 24 -6.85 0.47 -24.22
N GLU A 25 -5.94 1.05 -23.43
CA GLU A 25 -4.54 0.63 -23.36
C GLU A 25 -4.34 -0.71 -22.65
N VAL A 26 -5.13 -0.99 -21.60
CA VAL A 26 -5.24 -2.31 -20.96
C VAL A 26 -5.71 -3.35 -21.96
N GLU A 27 -6.80 -3.08 -22.66
CA GLU A 27 -7.36 -3.97 -23.67
C GLU A 27 -6.36 -4.22 -24.81
N ARG A 28 -5.75 -3.15 -25.34
CA ARG A 28 -4.75 -3.23 -26.42
C ARG A 28 -3.53 -4.03 -26.00
N THR A 29 -2.92 -3.71 -24.85
CA THR A 29 -1.65 -4.30 -24.43
C THR A 29 -1.81 -5.75 -23.98
N LEU A 30 -2.86 -6.08 -23.23
CA LEU A 30 -3.08 -7.47 -22.81
C LEU A 30 -3.44 -8.38 -24.00
N ASN A 31 -4.11 -7.87 -25.04
CA ASN A 31 -4.35 -8.60 -26.28
C ASN A 31 -3.06 -8.90 -27.08
N LEU A 32 -1.93 -8.23 -26.80
CA LEU A 32 -0.65 -8.55 -27.41
C LEU A 32 0.01 -9.80 -26.81
N ILE A 33 -0.45 -10.27 -25.65
CA ILE A 33 0.09 -11.45 -24.98
C ILE A 33 -0.61 -12.70 -25.53
N PRO A 34 0.06 -13.59 -26.30
CA PRO A 34 -0.62 -14.66 -27.03
C PRO A 34 -1.32 -15.72 -26.17
N SER A 35 -0.94 -15.84 -24.90
CA SER A 35 -1.56 -16.77 -23.95
C SER A 35 -2.84 -16.23 -23.32
N ILE A 36 -3.13 -14.93 -23.45
CA ILE A 36 -4.35 -14.30 -22.95
C ILE A 36 -5.48 -14.51 -23.95
N ARG A 37 -6.66 -14.89 -23.45
CA ARG A 37 -7.88 -15.15 -24.22
C ARG A 37 -9.09 -14.63 -23.46
N LYS A 38 -10.20 -14.43 -24.17
CA LYS A 38 -11.48 -13.98 -23.59
C LYS A 38 -11.32 -12.72 -22.74
N LEU A 39 -10.48 -11.78 -23.19
CA LEU A 39 -10.28 -10.52 -22.50
C LEU A 39 -11.55 -9.68 -22.60
N GLU A 40 -12.01 -9.18 -21.47
CA GLU A 40 -13.14 -8.27 -21.34
C GLU A 40 -12.77 -7.14 -20.38
N VAL A 41 -12.96 -5.89 -20.80
CA VAL A 41 -12.75 -4.70 -19.97
C VAL A 41 -14.06 -3.93 -19.86
N LYS A 42 -14.70 -3.99 -18.68
CA LYS A 42 -15.92 -3.23 -18.37
C LYS A 42 -15.59 -2.07 -17.44
N GLY A 43 -16.14 -0.89 -17.71
CA GLY A 43 -15.84 0.30 -16.91
C GLY A 43 -14.44 0.87 -17.20
N GLY A 44 -13.87 1.60 -16.23
CA GLY A 44 -12.53 2.20 -16.33
C GLY A 44 -12.30 3.21 -17.44
N ARG A 45 -13.38 3.74 -18.02
CA ARG A 45 -13.36 4.78 -19.07
C ARG A 45 -13.83 6.15 -18.56
N SER A 46 -14.43 6.17 -17.38
CA SER A 46 -14.93 7.39 -16.77
C SER A 46 -14.75 7.29 -15.25
N SER A 47 -14.50 8.43 -14.63
CA SER A 47 -14.25 8.58 -13.19
C SER A 47 -12.96 7.90 -12.71
N PHE A 48 -12.01 8.75 -12.32
CA PHE A 48 -10.73 8.33 -11.79
C PHE A 48 -10.50 8.99 -10.43
N ARG A 49 -9.77 8.29 -9.56
CA ARG A 49 -9.39 8.78 -8.25
C ARG A 49 -7.88 8.75 -8.12
N TRP A 50 -7.32 9.84 -7.60
CA TRP A 50 -5.93 9.87 -7.16
C TRP A 50 -5.78 9.16 -5.82
N PHE A 51 -4.80 8.28 -5.73
CA PHE A 51 -4.25 7.87 -4.46
C PHE A 51 -3.19 8.89 -4.06
N ASP A 52 -3.30 9.47 -2.87
CA ASP A 52 -2.33 10.46 -2.39
C ASP A 52 -1.02 9.75 -2.04
N VAL A 53 -0.05 9.87 -2.94
CA VAL A 53 1.30 9.26 -2.84
C VAL A 53 2.41 10.31 -2.87
N GLU A 54 2.10 11.61 -2.69
CA GLU A 54 3.08 12.70 -2.89
C GLU A 54 4.39 12.50 -2.10
N ASP A 55 4.31 11.93 -0.90
CA ASP A 55 5.48 11.68 -0.05
C ASP A 55 6.18 10.33 -0.33
N ALA A 56 5.66 9.52 -1.26
CA ALA A 56 6.09 8.15 -1.55
C ALA A 56 6.66 7.96 -2.97
N ASP A 57 7.11 9.05 -3.59
CA ASP A 57 7.78 9.05 -4.88
C ASP A 57 8.98 8.08 -4.89
N GLY A 58 8.95 7.10 -5.80
CA GLY A 58 10.00 6.07 -5.96
C GLY A 58 9.64 4.68 -5.39
N ARG A 59 8.46 4.51 -4.80
CA ARG A 59 7.94 3.19 -4.40
C ARG A 59 7.23 2.49 -5.56
N ASN A 60 7.87 1.48 -6.17
CA ASN A 60 7.28 0.76 -7.31
C ASN A 60 6.09 -0.16 -6.95
N ASP A 61 5.74 -0.27 -5.67
CA ASP A 61 4.64 -1.10 -5.17
C ASP A 61 3.35 -0.30 -4.87
N LEU A 62 3.37 1.01 -5.09
CA LEU A 62 2.19 1.88 -5.01
C LEU A 62 1.74 2.28 -6.40
N ILE A 63 0.42 2.48 -6.54
CA ILE A 63 -0.15 3.02 -7.77
C ILE A 63 0.02 4.54 -7.76
N HIS A 64 0.78 5.07 -8.71
CA HIS A 64 1.11 6.51 -8.81
C HIS A 64 0.17 7.29 -9.72
N HIS A 65 -0.83 6.63 -10.28
CA HIS A 65 -1.70 7.20 -11.31
C HIS A 65 -3.15 7.15 -10.86
N PRO A 66 -4.02 7.96 -11.48
CA PRO A 66 -5.44 7.88 -11.22
C PRO A 66 -5.93 6.46 -11.49
N ILE A 67 -6.55 5.85 -10.47
CA ILE A 67 -7.19 4.56 -10.61
C ILE A 67 -8.63 4.74 -11.06
N PRO A 68 -9.12 3.94 -12.01
CA PRO A 68 -10.54 3.77 -12.23
C PRO A 68 -11.30 3.51 -10.93
N VAL A 69 -12.40 4.25 -10.72
CA VAL A 69 -13.20 4.11 -9.49
C VAL A 69 -14.09 2.86 -9.54
N HIS A 70 -14.49 2.43 -10.74
CA HIS A 70 -15.36 1.27 -10.95
C HIS A 70 -15.03 0.55 -12.26
N GLY A 71 -15.26 -0.76 -12.28
CA GLY A 71 -15.11 -1.60 -13.46
C GLY A 71 -14.42 -2.92 -13.13
N ASN A 72 -14.15 -3.71 -14.16
CA ASN A 72 -13.34 -4.91 -14.04
C ASN A 72 -12.64 -5.26 -15.36
N VAL A 73 -11.54 -6.01 -15.23
CA VAL A 73 -10.83 -6.63 -16.34
C VAL A 73 -10.85 -8.13 -16.10
N ALA A 74 -11.40 -8.91 -17.03
CA ALA A 74 -11.47 -10.35 -16.92
C ALA A 74 -10.80 -11.01 -18.12
N PHE A 75 -10.00 -12.04 -17.89
CA PHE A 75 -9.40 -12.82 -18.97
C PHE A 75 -9.01 -14.23 -18.52
N THR A 76 -8.81 -15.12 -19.49
CA THR A 76 -8.20 -16.43 -19.30
C THR A 76 -6.75 -16.38 -19.77
N ILE A 77 -5.84 -16.96 -19.00
CA ILE A 77 -4.42 -17.03 -19.33
C ILE A 77 -3.92 -18.47 -19.23
N ASN A 78 -3.21 -18.94 -20.26
CA ASN A 78 -2.57 -20.25 -20.24
C ASN A 78 -1.08 -20.12 -19.92
N ILE A 79 -0.63 -20.74 -18.84
CA ILE A 79 0.76 -20.71 -18.38
C ILE A 79 1.25 -22.17 -18.27
N PRO A 80 2.11 -22.64 -19.19
CA PRO A 80 2.57 -24.02 -19.19
C PRO A 80 3.32 -24.39 -17.90
N ALA A 81 3.20 -25.63 -17.40
CA ALA A 81 3.81 -26.07 -16.15
C ALA A 81 5.31 -25.76 -16.05
N ARG A 82 6.05 -25.99 -17.15
CA ARG A 82 7.49 -25.65 -17.26
C ARG A 82 7.80 -24.17 -16.98
N ALA A 83 6.88 -23.27 -17.30
CA ALA A 83 7.03 -21.85 -17.04
C ALA A 83 6.71 -21.56 -15.56
N GLN A 84 5.71 -22.23 -14.98
CA GLN A 84 5.32 -22.06 -13.58
C GLN A 84 6.47 -22.37 -12.62
N ASP A 85 7.20 -23.46 -12.85
CA ASP A 85 8.37 -23.84 -12.03
C ASP A 85 9.45 -22.76 -12.00
N ARG A 86 9.63 -22.07 -13.13
CA ARG A 86 10.59 -20.97 -13.26
C ARG A 86 10.11 -19.69 -12.57
N LEU A 87 8.80 -19.43 -12.61
CA LEU A 87 8.17 -18.23 -12.06
C LEU A 87 8.02 -18.27 -10.53
N ASN A 88 8.13 -19.45 -9.91
CA ASN A 88 8.00 -19.61 -8.46
C ASN A 88 9.19 -20.39 -7.84
N PRO A 89 10.40 -19.82 -7.82
CA PRO A 89 11.59 -20.54 -7.37
C PRO A 89 11.64 -20.76 -5.85
N TRP A 90 11.00 -19.90 -5.06
CA TRP A 90 11.05 -19.95 -3.59
C TRP A 90 10.05 -20.93 -3.00
N TRP A 91 8.87 -21.05 -3.61
CA TRP A 91 7.92 -22.08 -3.25
C TRP A 91 7.98 -23.16 -4.31
N LYS A 92 8.75 -24.24 -4.04
CA LYS A 92 8.62 -25.53 -4.76
C LYS A 92 7.20 -26.14 -4.71
N ALA A 93 6.23 -25.43 -4.12
CA ALA A 93 4.82 -25.62 -4.39
C ALA A 93 4.54 -25.03 -5.78
N SER A 94 4.90 -25.77 -6.83
CA SER A 94 4.23 -25.58 -8.10
C SER A 94 2.72 -25.68 -7.83
N VAL A 95 1.94 -24.80 -8.44
CA VAL A 95 0.56 -25.18 -8.74
C VAL A 95 0.72 -26.47 -9.54
N ASP A 96 0.02 -27.52 -9.13
CA ASP A 96 0.12 -28.85 -9.72
C ASP A 96 0.34 -28.76 -11.23
N SER A 97 1.30 -29.53 -11.76
CA SER A 97 1.71 -29.50 -13.17
C SER A 97 0.55 -29.65 -14.17
N GLU A 98 -0.62 -30.09 -13.70
CA GLU A 98 -1.83 -30.25 -14.49
C GLU A 98 -2.64 -28.94 -14.67
N VAL A 99 -2.42 -27.91 -13.85
CA VAL A 99 -3.19 -26.66 -13.93
C VAL A 99 -2.43 -25.64 -14.75
N GLU A 100 -2.76 -25.54 -16.03
CA GLU A 100 -2.16 -24.54 -16.93
C GLU A 100 -3.10 -23.39 -17.30
N GLU A 101 -4.40 -23.51 -17.02
CA GLU A 101 -5.40 -22.49 -17.33
C GLU A 101 -5.85 -21.74 -16.07
N PHE A 102 -5.69 -20.43 -16.08
CA PHE A 102 -6.10 -19.53 -15.00
C PHE A 102 -7.12 -18.52 -15.52
N VAL A 103 -8.15 -18.23 -14.73
CA VAL A 103 -9.08 -17.13 -14.97
C VAL A 103 -8.74 -16.00 -14.01
N VAL A 104 -8.47 -14.82 -14.56
CA VAL A 104 -8.06 -13.64 -13.80
C VAL A 104 -9.18 -12.62 -13.85
N PHE A 105 -9.56 -12.11 -12.69
CA PHE A 105 -10.45 -10.96 -12.55
C PHE A 105 -9.69 -9.86 -11.81
N LEU A 106 -9.53 -8.69 -12.43
CA LEU A 106 -9.05 -7.48 -11.80
C LEU A 106 -10.27 -6.62 -11.51
N GLU A 107 -10.57 -6.41 -10.24
CA GLU A 107 -11.73 -5.68 -9.77
C GLU A 107 -11.29 -4.25 -9.44
N LEU A 108 -11.98 -3.27 -10.02
CA LEU A 108 -11.73 -1.86 -9.79
C LEU A 108 -12.78 -1.38 -8.80
N ASP A 109 -12.31 -1.06 -7.60
CA ASP A 109 -13.14 -0.60 -6.49
C ASP A 109 -12.69 0.79 -6.03
N THR A 110 -13.63 1.52 -5.45
CA THR A 110 -13.43 2.85 -4.86
C THR A 110 -12.32 2.90 -3.82
N ALA A 111 -12.10 1.81 -3.08
CA ALA A 111 -11.07 1.73 -2.05
C ALA A 111 -9.69 1.46 -2.63
N TYR A 112 -9.53 0.34 -3.36
CA TYR A 112 -8.30 -0.05 -4.04
C TYR A 112 -8.58 -1.23 -4.99
N PRO A 113 -7.87 -1.36 -6.13
CA PRO A 113 -8.04 -2.51 -7.01
C PRO A 113 -7.48 -3.79 -6.39
N TYR A 114 -8.13 -4.91 -6.65
CA TYR A 114 -7.66 -6.23 -6.25
C TYR A 114 -7.82 -7.23 -7.40
N ALA A 115 -7.04 -8.30 -7.34
CA ALA A 115 -7.03 -9.36 -8.33
C ALA A 115 -7.48 -10.67 -7.70
N LEU A 116 -8.30 -11.40 -8.45
CA LEU A 116 -8.72 -12.76 -8.16
C LEU A 116 -8.15 -13.67 -9.24
N VAL A 117 -7.40 -14.68 -8.84
CA VAL A 117 -6.85 -15.71 -9.76
C VAL A 117 -7.51 -17.04 -9.45
N VAL A 118 -8.25 -17.57 -10.40
CA VAL A 118 -9.08 -18.76 -10.26
C VAL A 118 -8.51 -19.87 -11.11
N PHE A 119 -8.57 -21.09 -10.58
CA PHE A 119 -8.23 -22.29 -11.31
C PHE A 119 -9.12 -23.46 -10.86
N TYR A 120 -9.18 -24.48 -11.71
CA TYR A 120 -9.85 -25.74 -11.41
C TYR A 120 -8.80 -26.81 -11.24
N SER A 121 -8.90 -27.58 -10.16
CA SER A 121 -8.06 -28.75 -9.94
C SER A 121 -8.80 -29.78 -9.09
N ASP A 122 -8.48 -31.05 -9.31
CA ASP A 122 -8.92 -32.14 -8.44
C ASP A 122 -7.99 -32.31 -7.23
N ASN A 123 -6.79 -31.76 -7.30
CA ASN A 123 -5.80 -31.78 -6.23
C ASN A 123 -5.89 -30.53 -5.34
N MET A 124 -5.50 -30.70 -4.08
CA MET A 124 -5.43 -29.60 -3.12
C MET A 124 -4.16 -28.79 -3.37
N ILE A 125 -4.30 -27.79 -4.23
CA ILE A 125 -3.25 -26.82 -4.55
C ILE A 125 -3.43 -25.60 -3.64
N LYS A 126 -2.35 -24.84 -3.41
CA LYS A 126 -2.39 -23.54 -2.70
C LYS A 126 -2.75 -22.40 -3.67
N PRO A 127 -3.96 -21.81 -3.59
CA PRO A 127 -4.33 -20.72 -4.46
C PRO A 127 -3.44 -19.48 -4.43
N SER A 128 -2.78 -19.20 -3.31
CA SER A 128 -1.78 -18.14 -3.19
C SER A 128 -0.65 -18.28 -4.23
N SER A 129 -0.26 -19.51 -4.57
CA SER A 129 0.78 -19.78 -5.56
C SER A 129 0.33 -19.44 -6.99
N ALA A 130 -0.96 -19.59 -7.30
CA ALA A 130 -1.52 -19.19 -8.59
C ALA A 130 -1.43 -17.66 -8.82
N VAL A 131 -1.65 -16.87 -7.76
CA VAL A 131 -1.49 -15.40 -7.82
C VAL A 131 -0.05 -15.02 -8.14
N VAL A 132 0.92 -15.66 -7.48
CA VAL A 132 2.35 -15.42 -7.75
C VAL A 132 2.69 -15.76 -9.21
N ILE A 133 2.29 -16.94 -9.67
CA ILE A 133 2.56 -17.40 -11.04
C ILE A 133 1.98 -16.43 -12.07
N VAL A 134 0.71 -16.05 -11.93
CA VAL A 134 0.06 -15.10 -12.86
C VAL A 134 0.74 -13.74 -12.81
N ARG A 135 1.07 -13.22 -11.63
CA ARG A 135 1.76 -11.93 -11.48
C ARG A 135 3.11 -11.94 -12.19
N GLU A 136 3.97 -12.90 -11.88
CA GLU A 136 5.32 -12.97 -12.46
C GLU A 136 5.25 -13.22 -13.97
N PHE A 137 4.29 -14.05 -14.43
CA PHE A 137 4.08 -14.28 -15.86
C PHE A 137 3.70 -12.98 -16.58
N LEU A 138 2.70 -12.25 -16.08
CA LEU A 138 2.26 -11.00 -16.68
C LEU A 138 3.39 -9.97 -16.70
N LYS A 139 4.16 -9.88 -15.62
CA LYS A 139 5.33 -8.99 -15.54
C LYS A 139 6.34 -9.31 -16.64
N GLU A 140 6.75 -10.57 -16.77
CA GLU A 140 7.69 -10.99 -17.81
C GLU A 140 7.16 -10.76 -19.23
N GLU A 141 5.88 -11.03 -19.49
CA GLU A 141 5.30 -10.82 -20.83
C GLU A 141 5.20 -9.33 -21.17
N LEU A 142 4.82 -8.47 -20.22
CA LEU A 142 4.80 -7.02 -20.42
C LEU A 142 6.21 -6.46 -20.66
N GLU A 143 7.24 -6.98 -19.97
CA GLU A 143 8.63 -6.62 -20.20
C GLU A 143 9.11 -7.05 -21.61
N LYS A 144 8.75 -8.27 -22.07
CA LYS A 144 9.08 -8.76 -23.43
C LYS A 144 8.47 -7.92 -24.55
N LEU A 145 7.34 -7.26 -24.30
CA LEU A 145 6.72 -6.36 -25.26
C LEU A 145 7.52 -5.07 -25.48
N GLY A 146 8.39 -4.68 -24.53
CA GLY A 146 9.23 -3.49 -24.61
C GLY A 146 8.41 -2.21 -24.79
N ASP A 147 8.77 -1.41 -25.80
CA ASP A 147 8.10 -0.16 -26.15
C ASP A 147 6.65 -0.34 -26.61
N ARG A 148 6.25 -1.57 -26.98
CA ARG A 148 4.85 -1.86 -27.37
C ARG A 148 3.91 -1.95 -26.17
N SER A 149 4.46 -2.19 -24.98
CA SER A 149 3.70 -2.14 -23.73
C SER A 149 3.67 -0.72 -23.20
N THR A 150 2.48 -0.12 -23.18
CA THR A 150 2.21 1.14 -22.47
C THR A 150 1.90 0.90 -20.99
N LEU A 151 1.94 -0.35 -20.54
CA LEU A 151 1.60 -0.76 -19.18
C LEU A 151 2.83 -1.30 -18.45
N GLU A 152 2.82 -1.10 -17.14
CA GLU A 152 3.63 -1.80 -16.16
C GLU A 152 2.73 -2.44 -15.11
N LEU A 153 3.20 -3.52 -14.49
CA LEU A 153 2.44 -4.22 -13.47
C LEU A 153 2.81 -3.68 -12.10
N THR A 154 1.86 -3.05 -11.41
CA THR A 154 2.01 -2.59 -10.03
C THR A 154 1.35 -3.57 -9.08
N THR A 155 2.04 -3.89 -7.99
CA THR A 155 1.55 -4.83 -6.98
C THR A 155 1.83 -4.31 -5.58
N LEU A 156 0.84 -4.35 -4.70
CA LEU A 156 0.98 -3.98 -3.30
C LEU A 156 1.08 -5.21 -2.40
N GLY A 157 2.10 -5.27 -1.55
CA GLY A 157 2.29 -6.36 -0.58
C GLY A 157 1.39 -6.21 0.65
N PRO A 158 0.87 -7.31 1.25
CA PRO A 158 1.11 -8.70 0.87
C PRO A 158 0.26 -9.12 -0.35
N SER A 159 0.94 -9.58 -1.40
CA SER A 159 0.35 -10.15 -2.62
C SER A 159 1.09 -11.45 -2.90
N PRO A 160 0.45 -12.62 -2.77
CA PRO A 160 -0.96 -12.84 -2.48
C PRO A 160 -1.40 -12.40 -1.07
N PHE A 161 -2.71 -12.16 -0.92
CA PHE A 161 -3.36 -12.06 0.37
C PHE A 161 -3.07 -13.33 1.18
N HIS A 162 -2.77 -13.19 2.47
CA HIS A 162 -2.37 -14.31 3.34
C HIS A 162 -3.55 -15.21 3.74
N ALA A 163 -4.25 -15.77 2.75
CA ALA A 163 -5.24 -16.83 2.88
C ALA A 163 -5.34 -17.67 1.60
N GLU A 164 -5.73 -18.93 1.77
CA GLU A 164 -6.03 -19.89 0.70
C GLU A 164 -7.56 -20.04 0.60
N PHE A 165 -8.14 -19.86 -0.59
CA PHE A 165 -9.59 -19.89 -0.75
C PHE A 165 -10.08 -21.04 -1.64
N TYR A 166 -11.13 -21.72 -1.17
CA TYR A 166 -11.72 -22.86 -1.85
C TYR A 166 -13.24 -22.73 -1.90
N ILE A 167 -13.86 -23.19 -2.98
CA ILE A 167 -15.31 -23.32 -3.10
C ILE A 167 -15.65 -24.80 -3.25
N LYS A 168 -16.51 -25.30 -2.36
CA LYS A 168 -16.91 -26.70 -2.26
C LYS A 168 -18.41 -26.80 -1.97
N GLU A 169 -19.02 -27.91 -2.35
CA GLU A 169 -20.40 -28.20 -1.95
C GLU A 169 -20.43 -28.58 -0.46
N GLY A 170 -21.44 -28.11 0.27
CA GLY A 170 -21.65 -28.45 1.67
C GLY A 170 -22.47 -27.40 2.42
N ASP A 171 -22.64 -27.61 3.73
CA ASP A 171 -23.45 -26.79 4.62
C ASP A 171 -22.70 -26.35 5.90
N GLN A 172 -21.37 -26.46 5.89
CA GLN A 172 -20.51 -26.14 7.02
C GLN A 172 -20.14 -24.65 7.09
N GLY A 173 -19.85 -24.15 8.28
CA GLY A 173 -19.33 -22.80 8.51
C GLY A 173 -20.39 -21.77 8.89
N ASP A 174 -19.96 -20.52 8.94
CA ASP A 174 -20.79 -19.37 9.30
C ASP A 174 -21.63 -18.91 8.11
N PHE A 175 -22.86 -18.48 8.39
CA PHE A 175 -23.79 -18.01 7.37
C PHE A 175 -23.31 -16.73 6.69
N VAL A 176 -23.18 -16.75 5.35
CA VAL A 176 -22.84 -15.57 4.54
C VAL A 176 -24.08 -15.00 3.86
N THR A 177 -24.79 -15.85 3.11
CA THR A 177 -26.03 -15.51 2.40
C THR A 177 -26.83 -16.80 2.19
N PRO A 178 -28.14 -16.78 1.85
CA PRO A 178 -28.89 -18.01 1.66
C PRO A 178 -28.20 -18.98 0.68
N GLY A 179 -27.93 -20.20 1.14
CA GLY A 179 -27.25 -21.24 0.38
C GLY A 179 -25.72 -21.14 0.33
N LEU A 180 -25.09 -20.18 1.03
CA LEU A 180 -23.64 -20.00 1.09
C LEU A 180 -23.17 -19.76 2.54
N ASN A 181 -22.27 -20.62 2.98
CA ASN A 181 -21.59 -20.53 4.27
C ASN A 181 -20.06 -20.42 4.06
N ALA A 182 -19.34 -19.91 5.05
CA ALA A 182 -17.89 -19.79 5.02
C ALA A 182 -17.26 -20.30 6.32
N LEU A 183 -16.17 -21.05 6.21
CA LEU A 183 -15.36 -21.48 7.34
C LEU A 183 -13.96 -20.90 7.20
N VAL A 184 -13.56 -20.07 8.15
CA VAL A 184 -12.22 -19.48 8.20
C VAL A 184 -11.39 -20.18 9.28
N ARG A 185 -10.29 -20.82 8.88
CA ARG A 185 -9.31 -21.43 9.80
C ARG A 185 -8.04 -20.59 9.82
N HIS A 186 -7.67 -20.10 11.00
CA HIS A 186 -6.45 -19.31 11.17
C HIS A 186 -5.24 -20.22 11.37
N GLY A 187 -4.25 -20.12 10.46
CA GLY A 187 -2.96 -20.80 10.57
C GLY A 187 -1.84 -19.86 11.01
N ARG A 188 -0.66 -20.41 11.34
CA ARG A 188 0.55 -19.63 11.69
C ARG A 188 1.16 -18.85 10.52
N GLY A 189 0.64 -19.02 9.30
CA GLY A 189 1.07 -18.30 8.10
C GLY A 189 -0.12 -17.83 7.29
N TYR A 190 -0.64 -18.72 6.44
CA TYR A 190 -1.85 -18.46 5.67
C TYR A 190 -3.07 -18.96 6.45
N SER A 191 -4.16 -18.18 6.41
CA SER A 191 -5.49 -18.71 6.76
C SER A 191 -5.98 -19.64 5.66
N GLU A 192 -6.89 -20.54 5.98
CA GLU A 192 -7.69 -21.26 4.99
C GLU A 192 -9.14 -20.77 5.07
N CYS A 193 -9.74 -20.47 3.93
CA CYS A 193 -11.11 -20.01 3.81
C CYS A 193 -11.87 -20.93 2.86
N GLU A 194 -12.80 -21.70 3.40
CA GLU A 194 -13.61 -22.63 2.63
C GLU A 194 -15.04 -22.08 2.51
N PHE A 195 -15.51 -21.85 1.28
CA PHE A 195 -16.88 -21.50 0.97
C PHE A 195 -17.67 -22.75 0.64
N PHE A 196 -18.74 -22.98 1.40
CA PHE A 196 -19.63 -24.12 1.25
C PHE A 196 -20.96 -23.67 0.67
N PHE A 197 -21.39 -24.28 -0.44
CA PHE A 197 -22.65 -23.92 -1.09
C PHE A 197 -23.63 -25.09 -1.20
N ASP A 198 -24.93 -24.74 -1.17
CA ASP A 198 -26.04 -25.65 -1.44
C ASP A 198 -26.38 -25.64 -2.95
N LYS A 199 -26.29 -26.81 -3.59
CA LYS A 199 -26.65 -27.01 -5.00
C LYS A 199 -28.11 -26.73 -5.33
N LYS A 200 -29.00 -26.71 -4.34
CA LYS A 200 -30.40 -26.31 -4.54
C LYS A 200 -30.56 -24.82 -4.77
N VAL A 201 -29.59 -24.02 -4.31
CA VAL A 201 -29.60 -22.55 -4.41
C VAL A 201 -28.66 -22.09 -5.51
N PHE A 202 -27.45 -22.66 -5.60
CA PHE A 202 -26.44 -22.29 -6.58
C PHE A 202 -26.22 -23.38 -7.62
N GLU A 203 -26.30 -23.00 -8.90
CA GLU A 203 -26.12 -23.92 -10.03
C GLU A 203 -24.70 -24.47 -10.15
N SER A 204 -23.69 -23.68 -9.78
CA SER A 204 -22.28 -24.06 -9.95
C SER A 204 -21.35 -23.28 -9.02
N ALA A 205 -20.15 -23.81 -8.80
CA ALA A 205 -19.09 -23.12 -8.06
C ALA A 205 -18.70 -21.77 -8.70
N ALA A 206 -18.83 -21.64 -10.03
CA ALA A 206 -18.59 -20.39 -10.73
C ALA A 206 -19.65 -19.32 -10.38
N HIS A 207 -20.92 -19.70 -10.21
CA HIS A 207 -21.96 -18.80 -9.74
C HIS A 207 -21.70 -18.36 -8.29
N VAL A 208 -21.27 -19.29 -7.43
CA VAL A 208 -20.86 -18.99 -6.05
C VAL A 208 -19.69 -18.01 -6.02
N LEU A 209 -18.71 -18.18 -6.91
CA LEU A 209 -17.57 -17.28 -6.99
C LEU A 209 -17.99 -15.83 -7.30
N ASP A 210 -18.97 -15.65 -8.18
CA ASP A 210 -19.50 -14.32 -8.49
C ASP A 210 -20.18 -13.68 -7.26
N GLU A 211 -20.92 -14.48 -6.48
CA GLU A 211 -21.51 -14.02 -5.22
C GLU A 211 -20.44 -13.70 -4.17
N VAL A 212 -19.40 -14.52 -4.05
CA VAL A 212 -18.23 -14.25 -3.19
C VAL A 212 -17.55 -12.95 -3.58
N ARG A 213 -17.30 -12.70 -4.87
CA ARG A 213 -16.73 -11.44 -5.38
C ARG A 213 -17.59 -10.24 -4.98
N LYS A 214 -18.92 -10.32 -5.14
CA LYS A 214 -19.83 -9.23 -4.77
C LYS A 214 -19.86 -8.98 -3.26
N LYS A 215 -19.96 -10.06 -2.46
CA LYS A 215 -20.19 -9.98 -1.02
C LYS A 215 -18.93 -9.73 -0.20
N ILE A 216 -17.78 -10.23 -0.64
CA ILE A 216 -16.53 -10.21 0.13
C ILE A 216 -15.47 -9.39 -0.59
N GLY A 217 -15.59 -9.19 -1.90
CA GLY A 217 -14.66 -8.37 -2.70
C GLY A 217 -14.27 -7.03 -2.07
N PRO A 218 -15.24 -6.23 -1.59
CA PRO A 218 -14.89 -4.97 -0.95
C PRO A 218 -14.13 -5.08 0.37
N GLU A 219 -14.14 -6.22 1.07
CA GLU A 219 -13.18 -6.45 2.17
C GLU A 219 -11.74 -6.49 1.64
N PHE A 220 -11.50 -7.13 0.49
CA PHE A 220 -10.17 -7.16 -0.15
C PHE A 220 -9.76 -5.79 -0.68
N ALA A 221 -10.67 -5.06 -1.32
CA ALA A 221 -10.43 -3.70 -1.77
C ALA A 221 -10.03 -2.78 -0.60
N ASN A 222 -10.77 -2.84 0.51
CA ASN A 222 -10.45 -2.05 1.70
C ASN A 222 -9.16 -2.51 2.38
N PHE A 223 -8.88 -3.81 2.43
CA PHE A 223 -7.62 -4.32 2.95
C PHE A 223 -6.42 -3.73 2.19
N TYR A 224 -6.43 -3.77 0.86
CA TYR A 224 -5.35 -3.19 0.05
C TYR A 224 -5.32 -1.66 0.12
N GLY A 225 -6.47 -0.99 0.22
CA GLY A 225 -6.53 0.46 0.43
C GLY A 225 -5.88 0.89 1.74
N LEU A 226 -6.19 0.21 2.85
CA LEU A 226 -5.55 0.43 4.15
C LEU A 226 -4.05 0.14 4.10
N THR A 227 -3.66 -0.90 3.38
CA THR A 227 -2.25 -1.28 3.20
C THR A 227 -1.48 -0.21 2.41
N ALA A 228 -2.10 0.37 1.38
CA ALA A 228 -1.51 1.43 0.58
C ALA A 228 -1.32 2.69 1.42
N GLU A 229 -2.35 3.07 2.18
CA GLU A 229 -2.29 4.23 3.08
C GLU A 229 -1.20 4.06 4.14
N ARG A 230 -1.14 2.89 4.77
CA ARG A 230 -0.08 2.55 5.73
C ARG A 230 1.30 2.69 5.10
N THR A 231 1.49 2.21 3.88
CA THR A 231 2.76 2.30 3.15
C THR A 231 3.15 3.76 2.91
N VAL A 232 2.22 4.60 2.46
CA VAL A 232 2.48 6.05 2.28
C VAL A 232 2.88 6.70 3.60
N LYS A 233 2.14 6.43 4.69
CA LYS A 233 2.48 6.97 6.02
C LYS A 233 3.84 6.52 6.52
N GLN A 234 4.20 5.26 6.28
CA GLN A 234 5.51 4.75 6.62
C GLN A 234 6.62 5.54 5.92
N VAL A 235 6.48 5.80 4.61
CA VAL A 235 7.47 6.59 3.88
C VAL A 235 7.58 8.01 4.43
N SER A 236 6.45 8.69 4.71
CA SER A 236 6.49 10.03 5.34
C SER A 236 7.24 10.02 6.68
N VAL A 237 7.04 8.98 7.51
CA VAL A 237 7.75 8.82 8.79
C VAL A 237 9.25 8.57 8.59
N ASP A 238 9.62 7.74 7.60
CA ASP A 238 11.02 7.45 7.28
C ASP A 238 11.75 8.71 6.77
N VAL A 239 11.11 9.49 5.88
CA VAL A 239 11.64 10.77 5.39
C VAL A 239 11.85 11.75 6.54
N LEU A 240 10.85 11.91 7.43
CA LEU A 240 10.98 12.77 8.60
C LEU A 240 12.11 12.31 9.53
N THR A 241 12.24 11.00 9.74
CA THR A 241 13.31 10.41 10.55
C THR A 241 14.68 10.79 10.01
N LEU A 242 14.90 10.64 8.70
CA LEU A 242 16.14 11.05 8.04
C LEU A 242 16.44 12.54 8.23
N GLN A 243 15.44 13.41 8.06
CA GLN A 243 15.62 14.86 8.28
C GLN A 243 16.02 15.18 9.73
N VAL A 244 15.41 14.50 10.72
CA VAL A 244 15.76 14.66 12.14
C VAL A 244 17.19 14.18 12.39
N GLU A 245 17.57 13.01 11.87
CA GLU A 245 18.92 12.46 12.01
C GLU A 245 19.98 13.35 11.37
N GLU A 246 19.73 13.89 10.18
CA GLU A 246 20.60 14.87 9.52
C GLU A 246 20.74 16.14 10.36
N GLY A 247 19.63 16.61 10.95
CA GLY A 247 19.63 17.70 11.93
C GLY A 247 20.56 17.41 13.10
N VAL A 248 20.40 16.25 13.76
CA VAL A 248 21.26 15.81 14.87
C VAL A 248 22.74 15.71 14.44
N ALA A 249 23.01 15.13 13.27
CA ALA A 249 24.37 14.97 12.75
C ALA A 249 25.03 16.32 12.46
N ALA A 250 24.28 17.28 11.91
CA ALA A 250 24.75 18.65 11.68
C ALA A 250 25.14 19.35 13.00
N TYR A 251 24.45 19.07 14.11
CA TYR A 251 24.83 19.57 15.44
C TYR A 251 26.15 18.99 15.95
N ARG A 252 26.48 17.74 15.61
CA ARG A 252 27.73 17.07 16.06
C ARG A 252 29.00 17.55 15.34
N ARG A 253 28.91 18.17 14.15
CA ARG A 253 30.10 18.64 13.40
C ARG A 253 30.82 19.79 14.13
N LYS A 254 32.15 19.70 14.26
CA LYS A 254 33.00 20.71 14.94
C LYS A 254 33.36 21.86 13.97
N GLY A 255 33.53 23.10 14.49
CA GLY A 255 34.03 24.26 13.74
C GLY A 255 33.21 25.56 13.94
N ALA A 256 33.89 26.69 14.14
CA ALA A 256 33.28 27.99 14.53
C ALA A 256 32.46 28.67 13.42
N ILE A 257 32.94 28.66 12.17
CA ILE A 257 32.22 29.25 11.02
C ILE A 257 30.93 28.45 10.73
N ASN A 258 31.04 27.12 10.76
CA ASN A 258 29.91 26.23 10.62
C ASN A 258 28.95 26.35 11.81
N TRP A 259 29.42 26.73 12.99
CA TRP A 259 28.58 26.98 14.17
C TRP A 259 27.70 28.23 14.04
N VAL A 260 28.25 29.36 13.57
CA VAL A 260 27.45 30.58 13.36
C VAL A 260 26.39 30.39 12.26
N ARG A 261 26.76 29.80 11.13
CA ARG A 261 25.81 29.51 10.03
C ARG A 261 24.69 28.58 10.48
N ARG A 262 25.02 27.57 11.30
CA ARG A 262 24.05 26.65 11.92
C ARG A 262 23.02 27.37 12.76
N VAL A 263 23.41 28.31 13.63
CA VAL A 263 22.44 28.97 14.53
C VAL A 263 21.38 29.76 13.76
N ILE A 264 21.75 30.38 12.63
CA ILE A 264 20.83 31.20 11.83
C ILE A 264 19.93 30.33 10.93
N THR A 265 20.47 29.32 10.23
CA THR A 265 19.66 28.48 9.32
C THR A 265 18.89 27.36 10.02
N SER A 266 19.36 26.88 11.18
CA SER A 266 18.72 25.75 11.86
C SER A 266 17.36 26.05 12.45
N ARG A 267 17.05 27.29 12.86
CA ARG A 267 15.75 27.59 13.48
C ARG A 267 14.59 27.40 12.49
N ALA A 268 14.76 27.88 11.26
CA ALA A 268 13.74 27.74 10.22
C ALA A 268 13.54 26.25 9.87
N ASN A 269 14.65 25.51 9.72
CA ASN A 269 14.60 24.08 9.42
C ASN A 269 13.97 23.27 10.56
N LEU A 270 14.37 23.49 11.82
CA LEU A 270 13.78 22.80 12.99
C LEU A 270 12.29 23.09 13.14
N ARG A 271 11.87 24.34 12.88
CA ARG A 271 10.46 24.69 12.86
C ARG A 271 9.71 23.94 11.75
N ASN A 272 10.28 23.86 10.55
CA ASN A 272 9.65 23.15 9.44
C ASN A 272 9.52 21.66 9.75
N ILE A 273 10.58 21.01 10.23
CA ILE A 273 10.56 19.60 10.66
C ILE A 273 9.52 19.36 11.77
N SER A 274 9.40 20.29 12.72
CA SER A 274 8.40 20.20 13.79
C SER A 274 6.97 20.36 13.28
N LEU A 275 6.73 21.25 12.33
CA LEU A 275 5.43 21.40 11.66
C LEU A 275 5.08 20.16 10.83
N GLU A 276 6.07 19.56 10.18
CA GLU A 276 5.92 18.32 9.43
C GLU A 276 5.59 17.14 10.35
N LEU A 277 6.27 17.01 11.49
CA LEU A 277 5.92 16.04 12.53
C LEU A 277 4.47 16.21 13.00
N LEU A 278 4.04 17.43 13.29
CA LEU A 278 2.65 17.71 13.69
C LEU A 278 1.66 17.35 12.57
N LYS A 279 1.98 17.67 11.31
CA LYS A 279 1.17 17.29 10.14
C LYS A 279 1.02 15.77 10.06
N ILE A 280 2.10 15.01 10.24
CA ILE A 280 2.09 13.54 10.22
C ILE A 280 1.28 13.00 11.41
N GLN A 281 1.48 13.49 12.63
CA GLN A 281 0.71 13.08 13.82
C GLN A 281 -0.80 13.31 13.66
N MET A 282 -1.19 14.49 13.15
CA MET A 282 -2.58 14.79 12.83
C MET A 282 -3.12 13.88 11.72
N GLY A 283 -2.31 13.63 10.69
CA GLY A 283 -2.61 12.71 9.61
C GLY A 283 -2.90 11.30 10.12
N VAL A 284 -2.01 10.71 10.91
CA VAL A 284 -2.16 9.37 11.50
C VAL A 284 -3.43 9.28 12.35
N THR A 285 -3.69 10.29 13.20
CA THR A 285 -4.89 10.32 14.05
C THR A 285 -6.18 10.38 13.22
N ASN A 286 -6.18 11.19 12.17
CA ASN A 286 -7.32 11.31 11.26
C ASN A 286 -7.53 10.02 10.43
N SER A 287 -6.45 9.42 9.94
CA SER A 287 -6.45 8.13 9.24
C SER A 287 -7.01 7.02 10.11
N GLN A 288 -6.54 6.85 11.35
CA GLN A 288 -7.08 5.85 12.28
C GLN A 288 -8.59 6.03 12.51
N ARG A 289 -9.06 7.27 12.71
CA ARG A 289 -10.49 7.56 12.85
C ARG A 289 -11.27 7.27 11.57
N SER A 290 -10.74 7.65 10.41
CA SER A 290 -11.36 7.41 9.12
C SER A 290 -11.45 5.91 8.82
N ASN A 291 -10.39 5.17 9.08
CA ASN A 291 -10.28 3.73 8.84
C ASN A 291 -11.21 2.95 9.75
N GLY A 292 -11.36 3.36 11.02
CA GLY A 292 -12.39 2.82 11.91
C GLY A 292 -13.80 2.99 11.35
N LYS A 293 -14.12 4.19 10.83
CA LYS A 293 -15.43 4.44 10.19
C LYS A 293 -15.65 3.60 8.93
N VAL A 294 -14.61 3.39 8.13
CA VAL A 294 -14.70 2.52 6.94
C VAL A 294 -15.07 1.09 7.33
N ILE A 295 -14.42 0.54 8.37
CA ILE A 295 -14.73 -0.80 8.87
C ILE A 295 -16.14 -0.85 9.46
N ASP A 296 -16.54 0.16 10.24
CA ASP A 296 -17.89 0.24 10.80
C ASP A 296 -18.98 0.33 9.72
N ASN A 297 -18.74 1.09 8.66
CA ASN A 297 -19.64 1.18 7.51
C ASN A 297 -19.76 -0.16 6.78
N LEU A 298 -18.64 -0.85 6.53
CA LEU A 298 -18.66 -2.19 5.94
C LEU A 298 -19.45 -3.17 6.82
N ARG A 299 -19.26 -3.10 8.14
CA ARG A 299 -20.01 -3.93 9.10
C ARG A 299 -21.50 -3.62 9.06
N ALA A 300 -21.87 -2.34 9.02
CA ALA A 300 -23.26 -1.90 8.98
C ALA A 300 -23.98 -2.29 7.68
N GLU A 301 -23.29 -2.22 6.54
CA GLU A 301 -23.86 -2.56 5.23
C GLU A 301 -24.03 -4.08 5.03
N ARG A 302 -23.16 -4.90 5.64
CA ARG A 302 -23.03 -6.33 5.31
C ARG A 302 -23.40 -7.29 6.42
N GLY A 303 -23.39 -6.83 7.67
CA GLY A 303 -23.62 -7.65 8.85
C GLY A 303 -22.39 -8.49 9.25
N LEU A 304 -21.92 -9.37 8.36
CA LEU A 304 -20.76 -10.23 8.59
C LEU A 304 -19.53 -9.76 7.79
N LEU A 305 -18.38 -9.67 8.46
CA LEU A 305 -17.07 -9.42 7.86
C LEU A 305 -16.15 -10.63 8.12
N LEU A 306 -15.75 -11.34 7.07
CA LEU A 306 -14.96 -12.57 7.23
C LEU A 306 -13.50 -12.28 7.60
N PHE A 307 -12.99 -11.10 7.22
CA PHE A 307 -11.60 -10.70 7.43
C PHE A 307 -11.47 -9.47 8.33
N GLU A 308 -12.46 -9.25 9.22
CA GLU A 308 -12.47 -8.12 10.15
C GLU A 308 -11.15 -7.97 10.92
N GLY A 309 -10.62 -9.06 11.48
CA GLY A 309 -9.35 -9.00 12.22
C GLY A 309 -8.17 -8.53 11.38
N LYS A 310 -8.14 -8.86 10.07
CA LYS A 310 -7.10 -8.36 9.16
C LYS A 310 -7.32 -6.89 8.79
N LEU A 311 -8.58 -6.46 8.63
CA LEU A 311 -8.92 -5.06 8.38
C LEU A 311 -8.56 -4.18 9.58
N VAL A 312 -8.95 -4.59 10.79
CA VAL A 312 -8.63 -3.88 12.04
C VAL A 312 -7.11 -3.81 12.24
N GLY A 313 -6.39 -4.92 12.08
CA GLY A 313 -4.93 -4.93 12.20
C GLY A 313 -4.19 -4.09 11.15
N MET A 314 -4.81 -3.81 9.99
CA MET A 314 -4.26 -2.87 9.00
C MET A 314 -4.66 -1.42 9.28
N ALA A 315 -5.85 -1.19 9.85
CA ALA A 315 -6.31 0.14 10.24
C ALA A 315 -5.55 0.70 11.46
N GLU A 316 -5.05 -0.17 12.32
CA GLU A 316 -4.19 0.18 13.45
C GLU A 316 -2.79 0.59 12.96
N LEU A 317 -2.60 1.90 12.79
CA LEU A 317 -1.28 2.48 12.50
C LEU A 317 -0.49 2.65 13.81
N ASP A 318 0.48 1.78 14.06
CA ASP A 318 1.35 1.84 15.24
C ASP A 318 2.64 2.66 14.97
N TYR A 319 2.48 3.97 14.81
CA TYR A 319 3.60 4.91 14.68
C TYR A 319 3.77 5.82 15.90
N THR A 320 2.91 5.68 16.92
CA THR A 320 2.85 6.62 18.05
C THR A 320 4.19 6.70 18.78
N ASP A 321 4.79 5.55 19.11
CA ASP A 321 6.09 5.52 19.80
C ASP A 321 7.21 6.14 18.96
N GLN A 322 7.22 5.91 17.64
CA GLN A 322 8.22 6.50 16.74
C GLN A 322 8.07 8.02 16.67
N LEU A 323 6.85 8.52 16.49
CA LEU A 323 6.56 9.96 16.41
C LEU A 323 6.86 10.67 17.75
N ASP A 324 6.57 10.04 18.89
CA ASP A 324 6.89 10.56 20.21
C ASP A 324 8.40 10.63 20.47
N ASN A 325 9.15 9.64 19.99
CA ASN A 325 10.62 9.66 20.02
C ASN A 325 11.18 10.79 19.16
N LEU A 326 10.71 10.97 17.91
CA LEU A 326 11.10 12.07 17.04
C LEU A 326 10.78 13.43 17.67
N GLY A 327 9.59 13.57 18.25
CA GLY A 327 9.18 14.78 18.97
C GLY A 327 10.08 15.08 20.17
N SER A 328 10.52 14.05 20.90
CA SER A 328 11.45 14.19 22.01
C SER A 328 12.85 14.63 21.54
N MET A 329 13.34 14.08 20.42
CA MET A 329 14.61 14.52 19.81
C MET A 329 14.55 15.97 19.34
N LEU A 330 13.45 16.38 18.70
CA LEU A 330 13.24 17.76 18.27
C LEU A 330 13.22 18.74 19.45
N LYS A 331 12.53 18.41 20.55
CA LYS A 331 12.53 19.22 21.78
C LYS A 331 13.95 19.40 22.34
N VAL A 332 14.78 18.36 22.31
CA VAL A 332 16.18 18.46 22.74
C VAL A 332 16.97 19.39 21.81
N LEU A 333 16.79 19.28 20.50
CA LEU A 333 17.43 20.15 19.51
C LEU A 333 17.01 21.62 19.66
N GLU A 334 15.72 21.88 19.88
CA GLU A 334 15.19 23.24 20.12
C GLU A 334 15.71 23.84 21.43
N SER A 335 15.79 23.03 22.50
CA SER A 335 16.33 23.47 23.79
C SER A 335 17.81 23.84 23.66
N GLN A 336 18.61 23.00 22.99
CA GLN A 336 20.01 23.28 22.70
C GLN A 336 20.19 24.52 21.83
N HIS A 337 19.34 24.70 20.81
CA HIS A 337 19.34 25.91 19.98
C HIS A 337 19.08 27.16 20.81
N THR A 338 18.04 27.15 21.64
CA THR A 338 17.64 28.25 22.52
C THR A 338 18.77 28.62 23.49
N GLN A 339 19.39 27.64 24.13
CA GLN A 339 20.55 27.86 25.01
C GLN A 339 21.74 28.45 24.24
N THR A 340 21.98 27.99 23.01
CA THR A 340 23.07 28.48 22.17
C THR A 340 22.86 29.94 21.76
N VAL A 341 21.63 30.29 21.34
CA VAL A 341 21.25 31.68 21.01
C VAL A 341 21.39 32.58 22.24
N GLN A 342 20.90 32.14 23.40
CA GLN A 342 21.03 32.91 24.65
C GLN A 342 22.50 33.19 25.00
N ARG A 343 23.39 32.22 24.83
CA ARG A 343 24.84 32.41 25.05
C ARG A 343 25.44 33.43 24.07
N ILE A 344 25.05 33.39 22.79
CA ILE A 344 25.50 34.36 21.78
C ILE A 344 25.00 35.76 22.11
N THR A 345 23.71 35.92 22.40
CA THR A 345 23.13 37.22 22.75
C THR A 345 23.83 37.78 23.98
N SER A 346 24.07 36.95 25.01
CA SER A 346 24.80 37.35 26.21
C SER A 346 26.25 37.78 25.89
N PHE A 347 26.95 37.04 25.02
CA PHE A 347 28.30 37.40 24.58
C PHE A 347 28.32 38.70 23.77
N ALA A 348 27.40 38.87 22.82
CA ALA A 348 27.28 40.07 21.99
C ALA A 348 26.90 41.31 22.81
N VAL A 349 25.97 41.17 23.76
CA VAL A 349 25.60 42.24 24.71
C VAL A 349 26.80 42.58 25.60
N SER A 350 27.56 41.58 26.06
CA SER A 350 28.78 41.81 26.84
C SER A 350 29.84 42.55 26.01
N LEU A 351 30.03 42.16 24.75
CA LEU A 351 30.99 42.78 23.83
C LEU A 351 30.59 44.23 23.50
N LEU A 352 29.30 44.48 23.23
CA LEU A 352 28.74 45.82 23.05
C LEU A 352 28.90 46.67 24.31
N GLY A 353 28.66 46.10 25.49
CA GLY A 353 28.88 46.77 26.77
C GLY A 353 30.33 47.19 26.97
N VAL A 354 31.29 46.33 26.63
CA VAL A 354 32.74 46.65 26.67
C VAL A 354 33.09 47.75 25.69
N VAL A 355 32.59 47.71 24.45
CA VAL A 355 32.86 48.73 23.44
C VAL A 355 32.27 50.08 23.87
N VAL A 356 31.01 50.12 24.31
CA VAL A 356 30.35 51.34 24.78
C VAL A 356 31.05 51.90 26.02
N GLY A 357 31.43 51.06 26.97
CA GLY A 357 32.19 51.45 28.16
C GLY A 357 33.57 52.02 27.82
N ALA A 358 34.28 51.43 26.86
CA ALA A 358 35.57 51.93 26.37
C ALA A 358 35.42 53.29 25.69
N PHE A 359 34.39 53.48 24.87
CA PHE A 359 34.07 54.77 24.24
C PHE A 359 33.71 55.85 25.26
N LEU A 360 32.86 55.53 26.24
CA LEU A 360 32.50 56.45 27.33
C LEU A 360 33.73 56.83 28.17
N THR A 361 34.59 55.86 28.49
CA THR A 361 35.84 56.11 29.23
C THR A 361 36.81 56.99 28.44
N ALA A 362 36.91 56.77 27.12
CA ALA A 362 37.72 57.60 26.24
C ALA A 362 37.16 59.01 26.07
N ALA A 363 35.83 59.17 26.04
CA ALA A 363 35.16 60.46 25.94
C ALA A 363 35.27 61.27 27.24
N LEU A 364 35.21 60.63 28.42
CA LEU A 364 35.35 61.27 29.73
C LEU A 364 36.80 61.63 30.09
N ARG A 365 37.80 61.13 29.34
CA ARG A 365 39.22 61.47 29.51
C ARG A 365 39.68 62.66 28.66
N LYS A 366 38.81 63.22 27.84
CA LYS A 366 38.99 64.53 27.21
C LYS A 366 38.29 65.58 28.07
#